data_AF-A0A8J4G1L1-F1
#
_entry.id   AF-A0A8J4G1L1-F1
#
_cell.length_a   1.000
_cell.length_b   1.000
_cell.length_c   1.000
_cell.angle_alpha   90.00
_cell.angle_beta   90.00
_cell.angle_gamma   90.00
#
_symmetry.space_group_name_H-M   'P 1'
#
loop_
_entity.id
_entity.type
_entity.pdbx_description
1 polymer ?
#
loop_
_entity_poly.entity_id
_entity_poly.type
_entity_poly.pdbx_seq_one_letter_code
_entity_poly.pdbx_strand_id
1 'polypeptide(L)'
;MKTHESFAPLALLQRIYGNSAIAGLPIIDLRDASMFMASRLRGSYNVPLEYLVARMFLLPDRATPLALVVAGPLSTQMVRGATLAGGLKEDIQLAAFLALRGWQVAFCIEATAELWRAAVEIGVLEEGGCALSLKRRWPFQPSKLLVQQIGLIEEFLVKMRIQQATASQWAMNWTASGALPGSADGAQRVQGIQDVKPGHTRNITMRMLDVGCGSGRDLSWLATRSSVVRVDNSVVDPIPSDDASPGRATNVQVMWKCVGLDSWHGALQRTAEVLTLGDVPPGPVGVMLYLVQIGPGPGKLRPLPLPVGMAKTDKLELLRRYLADTQDHRQETSCTTVGPACDFILSRRKSATGRSRKMQDAVECDRNEVMDASALGRFDLLVSVRFLERSFLPTMAELLNPGGVILISTFVDGPGLRTFGRPQSREHVLQPDELAKCFFGPEQGFEVLRDDIEAISDGREVSMFCARKHANV
;
A
#
# COMPACT_ATOMS: atom_id res chain seq x y z
N MET A 1 21.42 -19.11 23.98
CA MET A 1 19.95 -19.29 23.88
C MET A 1 19.57 -20.35 24.90
N LYS A 2 18.67 -20.03 25.85
CA LYS A 2 18.17 -21.02 26.81
C LYS A 2 17.45 -22.13 26.04
N THR A 3 17.68 -23.35 26.49
CA THR A 3 17.08 -24.62 26.06
C THR A 3 15.62 -24.48 25.65
N HIS A 4 15.25 -25.10 24.52
CA HIS A 4 13.85 -25.33 24.14
C HIS A 4 13.15 -26.09 25.27
N GLU A 5 12.51 -25.36 26.19
CA GLU A 5 11.50 -25.97 27.05
C GLU A 5 10.38 -26.45 26.12
N SER A 6 10.25 -27.77 26.00
CA SER A 6 9.13 -28.39 25.31
C SER A 6 7.90 -28.19 26.17
N PHE A 7 7.15 -27.14 25.89
CA PHE A 7 5.86 -26.92 26.53
C PHE A 7 4.83 -27.88 25.96
N ALA A 8 3.98 -28.43 26.83
CA ALA A 8 2.74 -29.04 26.37
C ALA A 8 1.93 -28.00 25.56
N PRO A 9 1.23 -28.39 24.47
CA PRO A 9 0.55 -27.45 23.59
C PRO A 9 -0.41 -26.48 24.31
N LEU A 10 -1.13 -26.94 25.33
CA LEU A 10 -2.03 -26.09 26.13
C LEU A 10 -1.27 -24.96 26.85
N ALA A 11 -0.17 -25.27 27.55
CA ALA A 11 0.63 -24.27 28.25
C ALA A 11 1.26 -23.27 27.28
N LEU A 12 1.65 -23.73 26.09
CA LEU A 12 2.17 -22.88 25.04
C LEU A 12 1.11 -21.89 24.51
N LEU A 13 -0.08 -22.39 24.19
CA LEU A 13 -1.17 -21.54 23.69
C LEU A 13 -1.65 -20.55 24.76
N GLN A 14 -1.69 -20.95 26.03
CA GLN A 14 -1.97 -20.04 27.15
C GLN A 14 -0.94 -18.91 27.28
N ARG A 15 0.33 -19.16 26.92
CA ARG A 15 1.35 -18.08 26.87
C ARG A 15 1.11 -17.14 25.69
N ILE A 16 0.84 -17.67 24.50
CA ILE A 16 0.65 -16.88 23.26
C ILE A 16 -0.64 -16.03 23.33
N TYR A 17 -1.71 -16.57 23.90
CA TYR A 17 -3.04 -15.95 23.91
C TYR A 17 -3.50 -15.43 25.27
N GLY A 18 -2.83 -15.79 26.37
CA GLY A 18 -3.13 -15.30 27.71
C GLY A 18 -2.52 -13.93 28.00
N ASN A 19 -2.57 -13.51 29.26
CA ASN A 19 -2.05 -12.21 29.69
C ASN A 19 -0.56 -12.31 30.07
N SER A 20 0.30 -12.54 29.08
CA SER A 20 1.75 -12.71 29.26
C SER A 20 2.55 -11.66 28.48
N ALA A 21 3.84 -11.52 28.77
CA ALA A 21 4.74 -10.61 28.04
C ALA A 21 4.90 -10.96 26.54
N ILE A 22 4.44 -12.15 26.12
CA ILE A 22 4.46 -12.65 24.74
C ILE A 22 3.04 -12.81 24.17
N ALA A 23 2.05 -12.19 24.81
CA ALA A 23 0.67 -12.16 24.32
C ALA A 23 0.59 -11.44 22.97
N GLY A 24 -0.19 -12.00 22.03
CA GLY A 24 -0.45 -11.34 20.73
C GLY A 24 0.72 -11.38 19.74
N LEU A 25 1.66 -12.28 19.97
CA LEU A 25 2.83 -12.50 19.13
C LEU A 25 2.42 -12.99 17.72
N PRO A 26 2.98 -12.45 16.62
CA PRO A 26 2.62 -12.87 15.26
C PRO A 26 2.86 -14.37 15.03
N ILE A 27 1.82 -15.06 14.54
CA ILE A 27 1.88 -16.49 14.24
C ILE A 27 1.94 -16.68 12.72
N ILE A 28 3.03 -17.24 12.22
CA ILE A 28 3.20 -17.59 10.82
C ILE A 28 2.97 -19.09 10.65
N ASP A 29 1.87 -19.44 10.01
CA ASP A 29 1.53 -20.81 9.66
C ASP A 29 2.24 -21.21 8.36
N LEU A 30 3.20 -22.11 8.48
CA LEU A 30 4.04 -22.60 7.37
C LEU A 30 3.46 -23.87 6.72
N ARG A 31 2.28 -24.33 7.14
CA ARG A 31 1.59 -25.45 6.49
C ARG A 31 1.10 -25.06 5.11
N ASP A 32 0.69 -26.08 4.35
CA ASP A 32 0.04 -25.88 3.06
C ASP A 32 -1.19 -24.98 3.18
N ALA A 33 -1.44 -24.19 2.13
CA ALA A 33 -2.54 -23.23 2.11
C ALA A 33 -3.91 -23.89 2.30
N SER A 34 -4.14 -25.10 1.79
CA SER A 34 -5.40 -25.82 1.97
C SER A 34 -5.62 -26.22 3.44
N MET A 35 -4.56 -26.68 4.12
CA MET A 35 -4.61 -27.01 5.54
C MET A 35 -4.90 -25.77 6.38
N PHE A 36 -4.19 -24.67 6.09
CA PHE A 36 -4.45 -23.39 6.75
C PHE A 36 -5.89 -22.95 6.52
N MET A 37 -6.40 -23.04 5.28
CA MET A 37 -7.76 -22.62 4.91
C MET A 37 -8.83 -23.41 5.66
N ALA A 38 -8.62 -24.71 5.86
CA ALA A 38 -9.50 -25.58 6.62
C ALA A 38 -9.53 -25.24 8.12
N SER A 39 -8.37 -25.22 8.78
CA SER A 39 -8.25 -24.93 10.21
C SER A 39 -6.92 -24.28 10.56
N ARG A 40 -6.92 -23.38 11.56
CA ARG A 40 -5.74 -22.58 11.94
C ARG A 40 -5.86 -22.03 13.35
N LEU A 41 -4.74 -21.54 13.90
CA LEU A 41 -4.74 -20.75 15.13
C LEU A 41 -5.27 -19.33 14.86
N ARG A 42 -6.06 -18.78 15.78
CA ARG A 42 -6.68 -17.45 15.66
C ARG A 42 -5.63 -16.37 15.43
N GLY A 43 -5.85 -15.54 14.42
CA GLY A 43 -4.93 -14.46 14.06
C GLY A 43 -3.61 -14.91 13.41
N SER A 44 -3.44 -16.19 13.10
CA SER A 44 -2.29 -16.65 12.30
C SER A 44 -2.41 -16.26 10.83
N TYR A 45 -1.27 -16.20 10.14
CA TYR A 45 -1.17 -15.94 8.71
C TYR A 45 -0.35 -17.00 7.99
N ASN A 46 -0.74 -17.36 6.78
CA ASN A 46 -0.10 -18.43 6.03
C ASN A 46 1.05 -17.94 5.13
N VAL A 47 2.23 -18.52 5.34
CA VAL A 47 3.36 -18.45 4.40
C VAL A 47 3.87 -19.88 4.25
N PRO A 48 3.36 -20.69 3.31
CA PRO A 48 3.76 -22.09 3.19
C PRO A 48 5.28 -22.23 3.11
N LEU A 49 5.81 -23.27 3.77
CA LEU A 49 7.25 -23.46 3.97
C LEU A 49 8.03 -23.41 2.64
N GLU A 50 7.48 -23.97 1.57
CA GLU A 50 8.10 -23.99 0.24
C GLU A 50 8.27 -22.59 -0.37
N TYR A 51 7.45 -21.62 0.04
CA TYR A 51 7.53 -20.23 -0.40
C TYR A 51 8.24 -19.31 0.60
N LEU A 52 8.61 -19.81 1.79
CA LEU A 52 9.16 -19.00 2.87
C LEU A 52 10.33 -18.14 2.39
N VAL A 53 11.33 -18.72 1.72
CA VAL A 53 12.53 -18.00 1.25
C VAL A 53 12.16 -16.90 0.25
N ALA A 54 11.23 -17.18 -0.67
CA ALA A 54 10.79 -16.19 -1.65
C ALA A 54 9.95 -15.08 -1.01
N ARG A 55 9.21 -15.39 0.07
CA ARG A 55 8.22 -14.53 0.73
C ARG A 55 8.65 -14.01 2.10
N MET A 56 9.94 -14.08 2.44
CA MET A 56 10.46 -13.55 3.71
C MET A 56 10.15 -12.06 3.90
N PHE A 57 9.96 -11.33 2.79
CA PHE A 57 9.54 -9.92 2.81
C PHE A 57 8.11 -9.70 3.35
N LEU A 58 7.30 -10.75 3.53
CA LEU A 58 6.02 -10.70 4.22
C LEU A 58 6.19 -10.76 5.74
N LEU A 59 7.24 -11.39 6.24
CA LEU A 59 7.41 -11.62 7.67
C LEU A 59 7.43 -10.29 8.47
N PRO A 60 7.04 -10.32 9.76
CA PRO A 60 7.19 -9.19 10.65
C PRO A 60 8.60 -8.59 10.63
N ASP A 61 8.74 -7.38 11.18
CA ASP A 61 10.05 -6.80 11.42
C ASP A 61 10.94 -7.76 12.20
N ARG A 62 12.24 -7.78 11.89
CA ARG A 62 13.19 -8.75 12.45
C ARG A 62 13.26 -8.71 13.98
N ALA A 63 13.06 -7.54 14.56
CA ALA A 63 13.04 -7.36 16.01
C ALA A 63 11.74 -7.85 16.66
N THR A 64 10.67 -8.09 15.88
CA THR A 64 9.40 -8.62 16.38
C THR A 64 9.54 -10.14 16.57
N PRO A 65 9.42 -10.64 17.82
CA PRO A 65 9.38 -12.08 18.05
C PRO A 65 8.19 -12.70 17.31
N LEU A 66 8.37 -13.89 16.73
CA LEU A 66 7.31 -14.60 15.98
C LEU A 66 7.24 -16.08 16.35
N ALA A 67 6.05 -16.66 16.18
CA ALA A 67 5.78 -18.07 16.37
C ALA A 67 5.52 -18.70 15.01
N LEU A 68 5.99 -19.94 14.84
CA LEU A 68 5.83 -20.70 13.62
C LEU A 68 4.95 -21.91 13.87
N VAL A 69 4.02 -22.21 12.95
CA VAL A 69 3.29 -23.48 12.93
C VAL A 69 3.75 -24.31 11.74
N VAL A 70 4.08 -25.58 11.94
CA VAL A 70 4.63 -26.48 10.90
C VAL A 70 3.86 -27.79 10.84
N ALA A 71 3.84 -28.46 9.68
CA ALA A 71 3.02 -29.65 9.44
C ALA A 71 3.58 -30.96 10.03
N GLY A 72 4.82 -30.98 10.52
CA GLY A 72 5.47 -32.19 11.01
C GLY A 72 6.63 -31.93 11.97
N PRO A 73 7.40 -32.96 12.32
CA PRO A 73 8.40 -32.89 13.38
C PRO A 73 9.38 -31.75 13.19
N LEU A 74 9.70 -31.04 14.27
CA LEU A 74 10.57 -29.86 14.20
C LEU A 74 11.95 -30.21 13.62
N SER A 75 12.46 -31.41 13.92
CA SER A 75 13.76 -31.93 13.45
C SER A 75 13.84 -32.13 11.93
N THR A 76 12.71 -32.15 11.23
CA THR A 76 12.66 -32.36 9.77
C THR A 76 12.34 -31.06 9.02
N GLN A 77 12.13 -29.94 9.71
CA GLN A 77 11.77 -28.68 9.06
C GLN A 77 13.01 -27.96 8.54
N MET A 78 13.38 -28.26 7.29
CA MET A 78 14.56 -27.71 6.62
C MET A 78 14.17 -26.64 5.60
N VAL A 79 15.05 -25.66 5.43
CA VAL A 79 14.94 -24.58 4.45
C VAL A 79 16.21 -24.54 3.62
N ARG A 80 16.07 -24.60 2.30
CA ARG A 80 17.21 -24.49 1.39
C ARG A 80 17.62 -23.04 1.19
N GLY A 81 18.79 -22.66 1.67
CA GLY A 81 19.31 -21.30 1.51
C GLY A 81 20.78 -21.17 1.91
N ALA A 82 21.32 -19.97 1.81
CA ALA A 82 22.72 -19.72 2.15
C ALA A 82 22.88 -19.25 3.60
N THR A 83 23.92 -19.69 4.29
CA THR A 83 24.28 -19.21 5.64
C THR A 83 24.76 -17.76 5.62
N LEU A 84 25.42 -17.33 4.53
CA LEU A 84 25.86 -15.96 4.29
C LEU A 84 25.26 -15.41 2.99
N ALA A 85 25.13 -14.08 2.89
CA ALA A 85 24.66 -13.44 1.67
C ALA A 85 25.57 -13.79 0.48
N GLY A 86 24.99 -14.38 -0.58
CA GLY A 86 25.75 -14.83 -1.76
C GLY A 86 26.45 -16.18 -1.62
N GLY A 87 26.31 -16.88 -0.47
CA GLY A 87 26.92 -18.19 -0.25
C GLY A 87 26.22 -19.35 -0.98
N LEU A 88 26.80 -20.55 -0.87
CA LEU A 88 26.21 -21.79 -1.39
C LEU A 88 24.88 -22.09 -0.68
N LYS A 89 23.91 -22.61 -1.43
CA LYS A 89 22.61 -23.01 -0.88
C LYS A 89 22.68 -24.42 -0.31
N GLU A 90 22.46 -24.54 0.98
CA GLU A 90 22.40 -25.79 1.74
C GLU A 90 21.07 -25.90 2.48
N ASP A 91 20.77 -27.10 2.99
CA ASP A 91 19.58 -27.30 3.82
C ASP A 91 19.90 -26.92 5.26
N ILE A 92 19.17 -25.92 5.78
CA ILE A 92 19.39 -25.34 7.11
C ILE A 92 18.10 -25.53 7.92
N GLN A 93 18.23 -25.91 9.18
CA GLN A 93 17.08 -26.02 10.09
C GLN A 93 16.32 -24.69 10.15
N LEU A 94 14.99 -24.73 9.97
CA LEU A 94 14.11 -23.57 9.80
C LEU A 94 14.34 -22.44 10.82
N ALA A 95 14.36 -22.76 12.11
CA ALA A 95 14.54 -21.75 13.17
C ALA A 95 15.94 -21.11 13.09
N ALA A 96 16.98 -21.90 12.81
CA ALA A 96 18.34 -21.42 12.64
C ALA A 96 18.47 -20.54 11.38
N PHE A 97 17.81 -20.93 10.29
CA PHE A 97 17.79 -20.18 9.03
C PHE A 97 17.25 -18.75 9.22
N LEU A 98 16.15 -18.61 9.97
CA LEU A 98 15.56 -17.31 10.30
C LEU A 98 16.42 -16.51 11.28
N ALA A 99 16.96 -17.16 12.31
CA ALA A 99 17.83 -16.52 13.30
C ALA A 99 19.11 -15.94 12.66
N LEU A 100 19.74 -16.68 11.74
CA LEU A 100 20.90 -16.20 10.97
C LEU A 100 20.60 -14.94 10.15
N ARG A 101 19.34 -14.66 9.86
CA ARG A 101 18.89 -13.46 9.13
C ARG A 101 18.26 -12.40 10.04
N GLY A 102 18.37 -12.58 11.36
CA GLY A 102 17.99 -11.61 12.38
C GLY A 102 16.56 -11.73 12.89
N TRP A 103 15.75 -12.68 12.43
CA TRP A 103 14.41 -12.88 12.99
C TRP A 103 14.48 -13.60 14.33
N GLN A 104 13.61 -13.18 15.25
CA GLN A 104 13.47 -13.79 16.56
C GLN A 104 12.35 -14.83 16.54
N VAL A 105 12.70 -16.11 16.40
CA VAL A 105 11.74 -17.22 16.51
C VAL A 105 11.53 -17.54 17.99
N ALA A 106 10.39 -17.10 18.54
CA ALA A 106 10.02 -17.37 19.93
C ALA A 106 9.59 -18.83 20.12
N PHE A 107 8.79 -19.35 19.18
CA PHE A 107 8.29 -20.72 19.21
C PHE A 107 8.24 -21.32 17.80
N CYS A 108 8.48 -22.62 17.71
CA CYS A 108 8.18 -23.42 16.54
C CYS A 108 7.29 -24.57 16.98
N ILE A 109 6.10 -24.67 16.41
CA ILE A 109 4.99 -25.47 16.93
C ILE A 109 4.59 -26.49 15.87
N GLU A 110 4.66 -27.77 16.20
CA GLU A 110 4.14 -28.82 15.35
C GLU A 110 2.62 -28.89 15.43
N ALA A 111 1.96 -29.00 14.28
CA ALA A 111 0.51 -29.06 14.12
C ALA A 111 -0.10 -30.42 14.49
N THR A 112 0.17 -30.92 15.69
CA THR A 112 -0.33 -32.23 16.15
C THR A 112 -1.81 -32.19 16.55
N ALA A 113 -2.42 -33.37 16.74
CA ALA A 113 -3.77 -33.48 17.26
C ALA A 113 -3.92 -32.87 18.66
N GLU A 114 -2.88 -32.92 19.48
CA GLU A 114 -2.83 -32.30 20.81
C GLU A 114 -2.88 -30.77 20.72
N LEU A 115 -2.18 -30.17 19.76
CA LEU A 115 -2.24 -28.72 19.52
C LEU A 115 -3.67 -28.28 19.21
N TRP A 116 -4.34 -29.00 18.29
CA TRP A 116 -5.69 -28.64 17.89
C TRP A 116 -6.71 -28.85 19.00
N ARG A 117 -6.59 -29.93 19.79
CA ARG A 117 -7.42 -30.12 21.00
C ARG A 117 -7.24 -28.98 22.00
N ALA A 118 -6.00 -28.57 22.27
CA ALA A 118 -5.72 -27.43 23.13
C ALA A 118 -6.25 -26.11 22.56
N ALA A 119 -6.18 -25.92 21.25
CA ALA A 119 -6.71 -24.73 20.59
C ALA A 119 -8.23 -24.61 20.70
N VAL A 120 -8.95 -25.74 20.62
CA VAL A 120 -10.39 -25.81 20.91
C VAL A 120 -10.66 -25.45 22.38
N GLU A 121 -9.92 -26.06 23.30
CA GLU A 121 -10.10 -25.89 24.75
C GLU A 121 -10.04 -24.41 25.18
N ILE A 122 -9.11 -23.63 24.63
CA ILE A 122 -8.96 -22.21 24.96
C ILE A 122 -9.67 -21.26 23.97
N GLY A 123 -10.43 -21.80 23.02
CA GLY A 123 -11.22 -21.02 22.06
C GLY A 123 -10.39 -20.21 21.05
N VAL A 124 -9.24 -20.73 20.61
CA VAL A 124 -8.35 -20.09 19.63
C VAL A 124 -8.23 -20.85 18.31
N LEU A 125 -8.97 -21.97 18.14
CA LEU A 125 -9.11 -22.61 16.84
C LEU A 125 -10.06 -21.78 15.96
N GLU A 126 -9.66 -21.51 14.72
CA GLU A 126 -10.53 -21.02 13.67
C GLU A 126 -10.71 -22.09 12.58
N GLU A 127 -11.95 -22.38 12.22
CA GLU A 127 -12.31 -23.28 11.12
C GLU A 127 -13.20 -22.55 10.12
N GLY A 128 -12.91 -22.71 8.82
CA GLY A 128 -13.66 -22.02 7.76
C GLY A 128 -13.65 -20.48 7.87
N GLY A 129 -14.61 -19.81 7.23
CA GLY A 129 -14.71 -18.35 7.21
C GLY A 129 -14.43 -17.73 5.83
N CYS A 130 -14.45 -16.41 5.76
CA CYS A 130 -14.30 -15.69 4.50
C CYS A 130 -12.87 -15.78 3.97
N ALA A 131 -12.67 -16.49 2.87
CA ALA A 131 -11.35 -16.66 2.22
C ALA A 131 -10.65 -15.33 1.94
N LEU A 132 -11.40 -14.32 1.50
CA LEU A 132 -10.85 -12.99 1.22
C LEU A 132 -10.36 -12.30 2.51
N SER A 133 -11.10 -12.42 3.61
CA SER A 133 -10.68 -11.87 4.91
C SER A 133 -9.39 -12.53 5.38
N LEU A 134 -9.28 -13.85 5.22
CA LEU A 134 -8.08 -14.62 5.58
C LEU A 134 -6.86 -14.23 4.75
N LYS A 135 -7.02 -14.08 3.44
CA LYS A 135 -5.97 -13.62 2.53
C LYS A 135 -5.47 -12.21 2.87
N ARG A 136 -6.34 -11.34 3.40
CA ARG A 136 -6.03 -9.95 3.75
C ARG A 136 -5.58 -9.77 5.21
N ARG A 137 -5.25 -10.86 5.92
CA ARG A 137 -4.62 -10.80 7.25
C ARG A 137 -3.12 -10.57 7.10
N TRP A 138 -2.69 -9.33 6.94
CA TRP A 138 -1.28 -9.09 6.69
C TRP A 138 -0.37 -9.57 7.84
N PRO A 139 0.69 -10.36 7.58
CA PRO A 139 1.68 -10.79 8.59
C PRO A 139 2.63 -9.67 9.00
N PHE A 140 2.61 -8.58 8.26
CA PHE A 140 3.36 -7.37 8.54
C PHE A 140 2.42 -6.30 9.06
N GLN A 141 2.99 -5.35 9.80
CA GLN A 141 2.33 -4.08 10.03
C GLN A 141 2.81 -3.05 8.99
N PRO A 142 1.92 -2.19 8.48
CA PRO A 142 2.32 -0.98 7.77
C PRO A 142 3.13 -0.06 8.70
N SER A 143 3.66 1.03 8.15
CA SER A 143 4.43 2.02 8.90
C SER A 143 3.66 2.56 10.10
N LYS A 144 4.37 2.72 11.22
CA LYS A 144 3.81 3.21 12.48
C LYS A 144 3.09 4.55 12.29
N LEU A 145 3.68 5.46 11.52
CA LEU A 145 3.10 6.77 11.21
C LEU A 145 1.74 6.64 10.51
N LEU A 146 1.65 5.80 9.47
CA LEU A 146 0.38 5.59 8.76
C LEU A 146 -0.70 5.02 9.70
N VAL A 147 -0.37 3.99 10.50
CA VAL A 147 -1.32 3.40 11.46
C VAL A 147 -1.85 4.43 12.44
N GLN A 148 -0.96 5.28 12.97
CA GLN A 148 -1.33 6.27 13.99
C GLN A 148 -2.16 7.42 13.41
N GLN A 149 -1.94 7.81 12.15
CA GLN A 149 -2.58 9.00 11.57
C GLN A 149 -3.82 8.71 10.74
N ILE A 150 -3.94 7.52 10.13
CA ILE A 150 -4.96 7.27 9.10
C ILE A 150 -6.40 7.46 9.58
N GLY A 151 -6.71 7.12 10.83
CA GLY A 151 -8.06 7.33 11.38
C GLY A 151 -8.44 8.81 11.44
N LEU A 152 -7.51 9.67 11.88
CA LEU A 152 -7.70 11.11 11.93
C LEU A 152 -7.80 11.72 10.52
N ILE A 153 -6.95 11.25 9.60
CA ILE A 153 -6.95 11.67 8.21
C ILE A 153 -8.29 11.32 7.53
N GLU A 154 -8.78 10.10 7.71
CA GLU A 154 -10.06 9.65 7.17
C GLU A 154 -11.22 10.51 7.71
N GLU A 155 -11.26 10.76 9.02
CA GLU A 155 -12.28 11.60 9.64
C GLU A 155 -12.25 13.03 9.08
N PHE A 156 -11.06 13.61 9.00
CA PHE A 156 -10.86 14.96 8.49
C PHE A 156 -11.30 15.10 7.02
N LEU A 157 -10.80 14.23 6.14
CA LEU A 157 -11.09 14.29 4.70
C LEU A 157 -12.57 14.02 4.41
N VAL A 158 -13.22 13.14 5.18
CA VAL A 158 -14.66 12.91 5.08
C VAL A 158 -15.44 14.18 5.42
N LYS A 159 -15.14 14.83 6.56
CA LYS A 159 -15.81 16.07 6.98
C LYS A 159 -15.65 17.17 5.93
N MET A 160 -14.43 17.35 5.42
CA MET A 160 -14.13 18.35 4.39
C MET A 160 -14.94 18.10 3.11
N ARG A 161 -14.98 16.87 2.60
CA ARG A 161 -15.73 16.54 1.37
C ARG A 161 -17.23 16.73 1.52
N ILE A 162 -17.77 16.41 2.69
CA ILE A 162 -19.19 16.64 2.99
C ILE A 162 -19.49 18.14 2.99
N GLN A 163 -18.67 18.96 3.65
CA GLN A 163 -18.84 20.42 3.67
C GLN A 163 -18.78 21.02 2.26
N GLN A 164 -17.82 20.59 1.43
CA GLN A 164 -17.70 21.04 0.03
C GLN A 164 -18.91 20.63 -0.83
N ALA A 165 -19.43 19.41 -0.64
CA ALA A 165 -20.62 18.94 -1.32
C ALA A 165 -21.85 19.79 -0.95
N THR A 166 -22.05 20.05 0.35
CA THR A 166 -23.16 20.90 0.83
C THR A 166 -23.05 22.32 0.27
N ALA A 167 -21.87 22.95 0.35
CA ALA A 167 -21.65 24.30 -0.20
C ALA A 167 -21.93 24.37 -1.71
N SER A 168 -21.53 23.34 -2.47
CA SER A 168 -21.77 23.27 -3.92
C SER A 168 -23.26 23.13 -4.25
N GLN A 169 -23.99 22.30 -3.50
CA GLN A 169 -25.45 22.18 -3.63
C GLN A 169 -26.16 23.49 -3.33
N TRP A 170 -25.72 24.23 -2.30
CA TRP A 170 -26.26 25.54 -1.94
C TRP A 170 -26.04 26.58 -3.04
N ALA A 171 -24.84 26.64 -3.63
CA ALA A 171 -24.55 27.54 -4.75
C ALA A 171 -25.43 27.24 -5.99
N MET A 172 -25.69 25.96 -6.28
CA MET A 172 -26.61 25.54 -7.36
C MET A 172 -28.07 25.94 -7.06
N ASN A 173 -28.52 25.76 -5.82
CA ASN A 173 -29.88 26.13 -5.44
C ASN A 173 -30.08 27.66 -5.43
N TRP A 174 -29.08 28.43 -5.00
CA TRP A 174 -29.12 29.90 -5.03
C TRP A 174 -29.16 30.46 -6.46
N THR A 175 -28.32 29.93 -7.36
CA THR A 175 -28.34 30.31 -8.79
C THR A 175 -29.67 29.95 -9.47
N ALA A 176 -30.32 28.85 -9.07
CA ALA A 176 -31.67 28.51 -9.53
C ALA A 176 -32.77 29.41 -8.94
N SER A 177 -32.52 30.04 -7.79
CA SER A 177 -33.51 30.84 -7.05
C SER A 177 -33.39 32.36 -7.28
N GLY A 178 -32.32 32.85 -7.92
CA GLY A 178 -32.13 34.28 -8.15
C GLY A 178 -31.06 34.66 -9.18
N ALA A 179 -31.45 34.76 -10.47
CA ALA A 179 -31.23 35.90 -11.40
C ALA A 179 -31.20 35.50 -12.90
N LEU A 180 -31.55 36.48 -13.73
CA LEU A 180 -31.79 36.52 -15.20
C LEU A 180 -30.71 35.88 -16.12
N PRO A 181 -31.07 35.53 -17.37
CA PRO A 181 -30.20 34.72 -18.25
C PRO A 181 -29.07 35.55 -18.88
N GLY A 182 -27.83 35.08 -18.75
CA GLY A 182 -26.73 35.54 -19.60
C GLY A 182 -25.33 35.31 -19.06
N SER A 183 -24.79 34.12 -19.31
CA SER A 183 -23.43 33.83 -19.83
C SER A 183 -22.96 32.48 -19.30
N ALA A 184 -22.92 31.49 -20.19
CA ALA A 184 -22.32 30.20 -19.93
C ALA A 184 -20.80 30.30 -20.06
N ASP A 185 -20.05 29.76 -19.09
CA ASP A 185 -18.87 28.97 -19.39
C ASP A 185 -18.38 28.14 -18.19
N GLY A 186 -18.08 26.86 -18.44
CA GLY A 186 -17.00 26.15 -17.74
C GLY A 186 -17.25 25.42 -16.41
N ALA A 187 -18.42 24.84 -16.13
CA ALA A 187 -18.57 23.95 -14.97
C ALA A 187 -18.28 22.48 -15.35
N GLN A 188 -17.05 22.01 -15.07
CA GLN A 188 -16.72 20.59 -15.13
C GLN A 188 -17.55 19.81 -14.09
N ARG A 189 -18.29 18.81 -14.57
CA ARG A 189 -19.25 18.02 -13.81
C ARG A 189 -18.54 17.20 -12.73
N VAL A 190 -18.73 17.56 -11.46
CA VAL A 190 -18.44 16.66 -10.33
C VAL A 190 -19.46 15.52 -10.39
N GLN A 191 -19.13 14.41 -11.05
CA GLN A 191 -19.90 13.18 -10.96
C GLN A 191 -19.74 12.63 -9.54
N GLY A 192 -20.82 12.56 -8.75
CA GLY A 192 -20.73 11.83 -7.48
C GLY A 192 -21.86 11.93 -6.47
N ILE A 193 -22.95 12.65 -6.72
CA ILE A 193 -24.04 12.71 -5.73
C ILE A 193 -25.37 12.45 -6.44
N GLN A 194 -25.81 11.20 -6.41
CA GLN A 194 -27.22 10.86 -6.65
C GLN A 194 -27.97 11.05 -5.34
N ASP A 195 -29.20 11.55 -5.39
CA ASP A 195 -30.09 11.66 -4.24
C ASP A 195 -30.36 10.28 -3.64
N VAL A 196 -30.07 10.08 -2.35
CA VAL A 196 -30.24 8.79 -1.67
C VAL A 196 -31.18 8.90 -0.47
N LYS A 197 -32.11 7.94 -0.39
CA LYS A 197 -33.10 7.74 0.68
C LYS A 197 -32.46 7.53 2.07
N PRO A 198 -33.15 7.92 3.17
CA PRO A 198 -32.63 7.75 4.54
C PRO A 198 -32.32 6.28 4.86
N GLY A 199 -31.12 6.00 5.38
CA GLY A 199 -30.69 4.66 5.81
C GLY A 199 -29.56 4.00 4.99
N HIS A 200 -29.06 4.65 3.93
CA HIS A 200 -27.94 4.14 3.15
C HIS A 200 -26.59 4.70 3.66
N THR A 201 -25.61 3.82 3.84
CA THR A 201 -24.20 4.19 4.07
C THR A 201 -23.68 4.97 2.86
N ARG A 202 -23.14 6.17 3.07
CA ARG A 202 -22.45 6.93 2.02
C ARG A 202 -21.05 6.35 1.83
N ASN A 203 -20.62 6.15 0.59
CA ASN A 203 -19.28 5.65 0.28
C ASN A 203 -18.42 6.79 -0.24
N ILE A 204 -17.23 6.97 0.34
CA ILE A 204 -16.22 7.92 -0.15
C ILE A 204 -14.97 7.15 -0.53
N THR A 205 -14.51 7.35 -1.77
CA THR A 205 -13.23 6.81 -2.23
C THR A 205 -12.17 7.90 -2.27
N MET A 206 -11.08 7.71 -1.54
CA MET A 206 -9.92 8.59 -1.50
C MET A 206 -8.78 8.01 -2.34
N ARG A 207 -7.83 8.85 -2.74
CA ARG A 207 -6.66 8.46 -3.51
C ARG A 207 -5.39 8.65 -2.70
N MET A 208 -4.52 7.63 -2.71
CA MET A 208 -3.22 7.66 -2.05
C MET A 208 -2.10 7.34 -3.05
N LEU A 209 -0.97 8.04 -2.92
CA LEU A 209 0.29 7.72 -3.61
C LEU A 209 1.36 7.33 -2.58
N ASP A 210 1.98 6.17 -2.80
CA ASP A 210 3.11 5.62 -2.03
C ASP A 210 4.41 5.78 -2.83
N VAL A 211 5.25 6.72 -2.41
CA VAL A 211 6.51 7.10 -3.06
C VAL A 211 7.65 6.26 -2.50
N GLY A 212 8.30 5.48 -3.36
CA GLY A 212 9.30 4.51 -2.90
C GLY A 212 8.63 3.37 -2.14
N CYS A 213 7.54 2.84 -2.70
CA CYS A 213 6.62 1.90 -2.01
C CYS A 213 7.29 0.59 -1.56
N GLY A 214 8.50 0.28 -2.03
CA GLY A 214 9.28 -0.87 -1.57
C GLY A 214 8.57 -2.18 -1.88
N SER A 215 8.27 -2.99 -0.86
CA SER A 215 7.47 -4.21 -1.02
C SER A 215 5.95 -3.99 -0.90
N GLY A 216 5.50 -2.74 -0.87
CA GLY A 216 4.08 -2.37 -0.93
C GLY A 216 3.28 -2.73 0.32
N ARG A 217 3.90 -2.67 1.51
CA ARG A 217 3.23 -2.99 2.79
C ARG A 217 2.16 -1.94 3.13
N ASP A 218 2.55 -0.67 3.15
CA ASP A 218 1.64 0.47 3.38
C ASP A 218 0.55 0.51 2.29
N LEU A 219 0.97 0.45 1.02
CA LEU A 219 0.09 0.38 -0.15
C LEU A 219 -0.99 -0.73 -0.04
N SER A 220 -0.58 -1.98 0.21
CA SER A 220 -1.50 -3.12 0.24
C SER A 220 -2.44 -3.09 1.44
N TRP A 221 -1.92 -2.65 2.59
CA TRP A 221 -2.73 -2.48 3.80
C TRP A 221 -3.81 -1.43 3.59
N LEU A 222 -3.46 -0.27 3.03
CA LEU A 222 -4.41 0.82 2.82
C LEU A 222 -5.43 0.48 1.72
N ALA A 223 -5.00 -0.14 0.63
CA ALA A 223 -5.88 -0.57 -0.47
C ALA A 223 -6.93 -1.62 -0.03
N THR A 224 -6.67 -2.35 1.05
CA THR A 224 -7.60 -3.35 1.61
C THR A 224 -8.32 -2.89 2.87
N ARG A 225 -7.98 -1.70 3.38
CA ARG A 225 -8.63 -1.08 4.53
C ARG A 225 -10.04 -0.63 4.14
N SER A 226 -10.99 -0.96 5.00
CA SER A 226 -12.31 -0.34 5.00
C SER A 226 -12.61 0.15 6.41
N SER A 227 -12.87 1.44 6.53
CA SER A 227 -13.25 2.08 7.79
C SER A 227 -14.60 2.78 7.64
N VAL A 228 -15.22 3.08 8.77
CA VAL A 228 -16.47 3.84 8.84
C VAL A 228 -16.22 5.06 9.70
N VAL A 229 -16.40 6.24 9.10
CA VAL A 229 -16.39 7.53 9.80
C VAL A 229 -17.83 7.90 10.13
N ARG A 230 -18.08 8.30 11.38
CA ARG A 230 -19.38 8.81 11.82
C ARG A 230 -19.38 10.33 11.74
N VAL A 231 -20.37 10.91 11.06
CA VAL A 231 -20.50 12.36 10.89
C VAL A 231 -21.85 12.79 11.43
N ASP A 232 -21.88 13.80 12.29
CA ASP A 232 -23.13 14.35 12.81
C ASP A 232 -23.82 15.22 11.74
N ASN A 233 -25.15 15.13 11.66
CA ASN A 233 -25.95 15.80 10.62
C ASN A 233 -26.03 17.32 10.78
N SER A 234 -25.59 17.86 11.92
CA SER A 234 -25.40 19.31 12.11
C SER A 234 -24.44 19.95 11.10
N VAL A 235 -23.61 19.14 10.42
CA VAL A 235 -22.69 19.58 9.35
C VAL A 235 -23.34 19.52 7.96
N VAL A 236 -24.47 18.82 7.80
CA VAL A 236 -25.06 18.49 6.50
C VAL A 236 -26.23 19.41 6.13
N ASP A 237 -26.99 19.91 7.11
CA ASP A 237 -28.15 20.79 6.90
C ASP A 237 -27.99 22.15 7.63
N PRO A 238 -27.74 23.26 6.92
CA PRO A 238 -27.62 24.59 7.53
C PRO A 238 -28.95 25.27 7.91
N ILE A 239 -30.11 24.67 7.62
CA ILE A 239 -31.42 25.24 7.98
C ILE A 239 -31.92 24.51 9.22
N PRO A 240 -32.08 25.18 10.37
CA PRO A 240 -32.80 24.60 11.49
C PRO A 240 -34.26 24.43 11.07
N SER A 241 -34.68 23.20 10.77
CA SER A 241 -36.10 22.86 10.73
C SER A 241 -36.61 22.77 12.17
N ASP A 242 -37.75 23.39 12.47
CA ASP A 242 -38.39 23.34 13.79
C ASP A 242 -38.74 21.91 14.26
N ASP A 243 -38.64 20.91 13.38
CA ASP A 243 -38.80 19.47 13.64
C ASP A 243 -37.46 18.71 13.89
N ALA A 244 -36.40 19.39 14.36
CA ALA A 244 -35.10 18.80 14.62
C ALA A 244 -35.17 17.67 15.68
N SER A 245 -35.44 16.46 15.21
CA SER A 245 -35.22 15.22 15.96
C SER A 245 -33.72 15.12 16.32
N PRO A 246 -33.34 14.65 17.52
CA PRO A 246 -31.94 14.62 17.94
C PRO A 246 -31.03 13.94 16.90
N GLY A 247 -29.91 14.61 16.59
CA GLY A 247 -28.91 14.34 15.54
C GLY A 247 -28.81 12.90 15.03
N ARG A 248 -29.29 12.68 13.80
CA ARG A 248 -29.13 11.39 13.11
C ARG A 248 -27.73 11.32 12.48
N ALA A 249 -26.74 10.82 13.21
CA ALA A 249 -25.39 10.64 12.66
C ALA A 249 -25.40 9.78 11.38
N THR A 250 -24.67 10.21 10.35
CA THR A 250 -24.47 9.49 9.09
C THR A 250 -23.18 8.69 9.14
N ASN A 251 -23.27 7.39 8.82
CA ASN A 251 -22.09 6.53 8.66
C ASN A 251 -21.56 6.64 7.22
N VAL A 252 -20.28 6.93 7.10
CA VAL A 252 -19.57 7.06 5.82
C VAL A 252 -18.51 5.98 5.73
N GLN A 253 -18.65 5.07 4.77
CA GLN A 253 -17.63 4.07 4.48
C GLN A 253 -16.52 4.70 3.65
N VAL A 254 -15.28 4.56 4.12
CA VAL A 254 -14.08 5.05 3.42
C VAL A 254 -13.37 3.89 2.74
N MET A 255 -12.95 4.14 1.50
CA MET A 255 -12.16 3.23 0.67
C MET A 255 -11.01 3.99 0.02
N TRP A 256 -9.93 3.28 -0.32
CA TRP A 256 -8.73 3.86 -0.91
C TRP A 256 -8.42 3.26 -2.28
N LYS A 257 -8.12 4.14 -3.24
CA LYS A 257 -7.44 3.81 -4.50
C LYS A 257 -5.98 4.18 -4.34
N CYS A 258 -5.08 3.23 -4.55
CA CYS A 258 -3.68 3.42 -4.25
C CYS A 258 -2.81 3.32 -5.49
N VAL A 259 -1.83 4.21 -5.59
CA VAL A 259 -0.78 4.19 -6.61
C VAL A 259 0.55 3.98 -5.90
N GLY A 260 1.38 3.06 -6.40
CA GLY A 260 2.73 2.85 -5.89
C GLY A 260 3.76 3.19 -6.95
N LEU A 261 4.83 3.88 -6.58
CA LEU A 261 5.99 4.08 -7.46
C LEU A 261 7.27 3.61 -6.79
N ASP A 262 8.17 3.06 -7.59
CA ASP A 262 9.52 2.67 -7.17
C ASP A 262 10.43 2.56 -8.41
N SER A 263 11.73 2.80 -8.23
CA SER A 263 12.72 2.64 -9.30
C SER A 263 13.28 1.23 -9.37
N TRP A 264 13.04 0.41 -8.34
CA TRP A 264 13.54 -0.94 -8.24
C TRP A 264 12.48 -1.97 -8.63
N HIS A 265 12.70 -2.61 -9.78
CA HIS A 265 11.89 -3.73 -10.28
C HIS A 265 11.64 -4.81 -9.21
N GLY A 266 12.65 -5.18 -8.43
CA GLY A 266 12.51 -6.22 -7.41
C GLY A 266 11.55 -5.82 -6.29
N ALA A 267 11.41 -4.53 -6.00
CA ALA A 267 10.44 -4.01 -5.04
C ALA A 267 9.01 -4.18 -5.58
N LEU A 268 8.75 -3.64 -6.77
CA LEU A 268 7.42 -3.72 -7.40
C LEU A 268 6.98 -5.16 -7.67
N GLN A 269 7.90 -6.06 -8.02
CA GLN A 269 7.58 -7.47 -8.18
C GLN A 269 7.10 -8.10 -6.86
N ARG A 270 7.69 -7.72 -5.72
CA ARG A 270 7.21 -8.15 -4.40
C ARG A 270 5.86 -7.52 -4.08
N THR A 271 5.69 -6.23 -4.36
CA THR A 271 4.40 -5.53 -4.21
C THR A 271 3.28 -6.22 -4.99
N ALA A 272 3.49 -6.55 -6.26
CA ALA A 272 2.53 -7.29 -7.08
C ALA A 272 2.19 -8.67 -6.49
N GLU A 273 3.18 -9.35 -5.90
CA GLU A 273 2.96 -10.61 -5.17
C GLU A 273 2.11 -10.41 -3.90
N VAL A 274 2.37 -9.38 -3.08
CA VAL A 274 1.53 -9.03 -1.92
C VAL A 274 0.08 -8.78 -2.34
N LEU A 275 -0.11 -7.91 -3.33
CA LEU A 275 -1.43 -7.50 -3.82
C LEU A 275 -2.21 -8.71 -4.34
N THR A 276 -1.54 -9.61 -5.05
CA THR A 276 -2.17 -10.84 -5.57
C THR A 276 -2.54 -11.81 -4.46
N LEU A 277 -1.67 -12.00 -3.46
CA LEU A 277 -1.96 -12.85 -2.31
C LEU A 277 -3.19 -12.34 -1.53
N GLY A 278 -3.39 -11.02 -1.46
CA GLY A 278 -4.53 -10.37 -0.83
C GLY A 278 -5.78 -10.21 -1.72
N ASP A 279 -5.79 -10.79 -2.92
CA ASP A 279 -6.83 -10.58 -3.96
C ASP A 279 -7.17 -9.08 -4.12
N VAL A 280 -6.15 -8.23 -4.27
CA VAL A 280 -6.31 -6.81 -4.58
C VAL A 280 -6.35 -6.66 -6.11
N PRO A 281 -7.40 -6.05 -6.70
CA PRO A 281 -7.48 -5.94 -8.14
C PRO A 281 -6.41 -4.96 -8.69
N PRO A 282 -5.84 -5.23 -9.88
CA PRO A 282 -5.00 -4.26 -10.57
C PRO A 282 -5.82 -3.15 -11.25
N GLY A 283 -5.15 -2.06 -11.62
CA GLY A 283 -5.69 -1.01 -12.47
C GLY A 283 -6.46 0.08 -11.71
N PRO A 284 -7.22 0.96 -12.42
CA PRO A 284 -7.83 2.17 -11.85
C PRO A 284 -8.91 1.93 -10.79
N VAL A 285 -9.42 0.69 -10.70
CA VAL A 285 -10.40 0.24 -9.70
C VAL A 285 -9.73 -0.40 -8.47
N GLY A 286 -8.42 -0.61 -8.50
CA GLY A 286 -7.64 -1.15 -7.39
C GLY A 286 -6.30 -0.46 -7.27
N VAL A 287 -5.20 -1.16 -7.57
CA VAL A 287 -3.83 -0.64 -7.43
C VAL A 287 -3.12 -0.54 -8.78
N MET A 288 -2.45 0.59 -9.00
CA MET A 288 -1.56 0.83 -10.14
C MET A 288 -0.12 1.03 -9.67
N LEU A 289 0.84 0.43 -10.37
CA LEU A 289 2.26 0.54 -10.08
C LEU A 289 3.01 1.25 -11.22
N TYR A 290 3.97 2.08 -10.85
CA TYR A 290 4.85 2.78 -11.79
C TYR A 290 6.31 2.42 -11.51
N LEU A 291 6.94 1.76 -12.48
CA LEU A 291 8.39 1.52 -12.48
C LEU A 291 9.08 2.76 -13.05
N VAL A 292 9.47 3.69 -12.17
CA VAL A 292 9.97 5.01 -12.55
C VAL A 292 11.17 5.40 -11.71
N GLN A 293 12.13 6.04 -12.34
CA GLN A 293 13.20 6.77 -11.66
C GLN A 293 12.78 8.22 -11.47
N ILE A 294 12.97 8.74 -10.27
CA ILE A 294 12.89 10.18 -10.01
C ILE A 294 14.22 10.79 -10.40
N GLY A 295 14.21 11.71 -11.36
CA GLY A 295 15.40 12.43 -11.83
C GLY A 295 15.76 13.61 -10.93
N PRO A 296 17.00 14.12 -11.01
CA PRO A 296 17.43 15.28 -10.23
C PRO A 296 16.67 16.56 -10.60
N GLY A 297 16.82 17.60 -9.78
CA GLY A 297 16.21 18.91 -10.02
C GLY A 297 14.74 18.94 -9.59
N PRO A 298 13.75 19.10 -10.50
CA PRO A 298 12.33 19.12 -10.15
C PRO A 298 11.71 17.71 -9.98
N GLY A 299 12.52 16.67 -9.78
CA GLY A 299 12.00 15.33 -9.49
C GLY A 299 11.25 14.68 -10.65
N LYS A 300 11.58 15.00 -11.90
CA LYS A 300 10.85 14.49 -13.07
C LYS A 300 10.86 12.96 -13.12
N LEU A 301 9.72 12.36 -13.43
CA LEU A 301 9.57 10.91 -13.49
C LEU A 301 10.05 10.37 -14.83
N ARG A 302 10.94 9.38 -14.80
CA ARG A 302 11.46 8.68 -15.97
C ARG A 302 11.03 7.22 -15.91
N PRO A 303 10.11 6.75 -16.76
CA PRO A 303 9.77 5.33 -16.86
C PRO A 303 11.03 4.49 -17.11
N LEU A 304 11.19 3.40 -16.36
CA LEU A 304 12.29 2.47 -16.55
C LEU A 304 11.81 1.23 -17.31
N PRO A 305 12.62 0.69 -18.24
CA PRO A 305 12.28 -0.55 -18.91
C PRO A 305 12.32 -1.72 -17.94
N LEU A 306 11.48 -2.73 -18.19
CA LEU A 306 11.62 -4.03 -17.52
C LEU A 306 12.98 -4.67 -17.90
N PRO A 307 13.64 -5.39 -16.97
CA PRO A 307 14.93 -6.03 -17.25
C PRO A 307 14.88 -6.95 -18.48
N VAL A 308 15.82 -6.75 -19.42
CA VAL A 308 15.92 -7.53 -20.66
C VAL A 308 16.48 -8.93 -20.36
N GLY A 309 15.98 -9.96 -21.03
CA GLY A 309 16.54 -11.32 -20.94
C GLY A 309 16.02 -12.18 -19.78
N MET A 310 15.11 -11.67 -18.95
CA MET A 310 14.32 -12.57 -18.10
C MET A 310 13.36 -13.37 -18.98
N ALA A 311 13.39 -14.70 -18.85
CA ALA A 311 12.34 -15.56 -19.39
C ALA A 311 10.96 -15.04 -18.94
N LYS A 312 9.89 -15.36 -19.69
CA LYS A 312 8.51 -15.16 -19.23
C LYS A 312 8.28 -16.01 -17.97
N THR A 313 8.73 -15.49 -16.83
CA THR A 313 8.50 -16.08 -15.52
C THR A 313 7.14 -15.60 -15.03
N ASP A 314 6.47 -16.44 -14.25
CA ASP A 314 5.16 -16.10 -13.66
C ASP A 314 5.23 -14.78 -12.86
N LYS A 315 6.38 -14.48 -12.27
CA LYS A 315 6.65 -13.25 -11.51
C LYS A 315 6.63 -11.97 -12.36
N LEU A 316 7.20 -12.03 -13.57
CA LEU A 316 7.21 -10.89 -14.48
C LEU A 316 5.80 -10.63 -15.05
N GLU A 317 5.09 -11.71 -15.38
CA GLU A 317 3.70 -11.61 -15.85
C GLU A 317 2.77 -11.09 -14.74
N LEU A 318 3.02 -11.48 -13.49
CA LEU A 318 2.32 -10.94 -12.34
C LEU A 318 2.52 -9.44 -12.19
N LEU A 319 3.77 -8.97 -12.29
CA LEU A 319 4.09 -7.54 -12.22
C LEU A 319 3.39 -6.76 -13.33
N ARG A 320 3.41 -7.26 -14.58
CA ARG A 320 2.75 -6.60 -15.73
C ARG A 320 1.28 -6.32 -15.51
N ARG A 321 0.56 -7.14 -14.74
CA ARG A 321 -0.85 -6.91 -14.44
C ARG A 321 -1.09 -5.60 -13.69
N TYR A 322 -0.14 -5.18 -12.86
CA TYR A 322 -0.27 -3.99 -12.02
C TYR A 322 0.44 -2.76 -12.58
N LEU A 323 1.40 -2.94 -13.50
CA LEU A 323 2.08 -1.82 -14.11
C LEU A 323 1.09 -0.98 -14.92
N ALA A 324 1.14 0.33 -14.73
CA ALA A 324 0.41 1.25 -15.57
C ALA A 324 0.91 1.12 -17.02
N ASP A 325 -0.01 1.03 -17.99
CA ASP A 325 0.35 1.07 -19.39
C ASP A 325 0.80 2.50 -19.73
N THR A 326 2.10 2.68 -19.96
CA THR A 326 2.65 3.99 -20.29
C THR A 326 2.26 4.44 -21.70
N GLN A 327 1.53 3.62 -22.49
CA GLN A 327 1.07 3.97 -23.83
C GLN A 327 -0.34 4.59 -23.89
N ASP A 328 -1.15 4.51 -22.82
CA ASP A 328 -2.58 4.88 -22.88
C ASP A 328 -2.85 6.40 -22.73
N HIS A 329 -1.81 7.22 -22.56
CA HIS A 329 -1.95 8.69 -22.47
C HIS A 329 -1.95 9.43 -23.83
N ARG A 330 -2.06 8.71 -24.96
CA ARG A 330 -2.08 9.33 -26.32
C ARG A 330 -3.47 9.58 -26.91
N GLN A 331 -4.57 9.29 -26.22
CA GLN A 331 -5.91 9.54 -26.76
C GLN A 331 -6.79 10.31 -25.78
N GLU A 332 -6.62 11.64 -25.77
CA GLU A 332 -7.74 12.57 -25.52
C GLU A 332 -7.42 14.00 -26.00
N THR A 333 -6.72 14.15 -27.13
CA THR A 333 -6.64 15.43 -27.85
C THR A 333 -6.57 15.21 -29.36
N SER A 334 -7.70 14.90 -29.98
CA SER A 334 -7.97 15.38 -31.34
C SER A 334 -9.48 15.37 -31.61
N CYS A 335 -10.08 16.54 -31.40
CA CYS A 335 -11.26 16.92 -32.16
C CYS A 335 -10.83 17.10 -33.62
N THR A 336 -11.32 16.26 -34.53
CA THR A 336 -11.68 16.72 -35.89
C THR A 336 -12.58 15.68 -36.58
N THR A 337 -13.78 16.18 -36.90
CA THR A 337 -14.74 15.73 -37.90
C THR A 337 -14.15 15.01 -39.12
N VAL A 338 -14.76 13.90 -39.57
CA VAL A 338 -15.55 13.75 -40.84
C VAL A 338 -16.16 12.32 -40.86
N GLY A 339 -17.42 12.20 -41.30
CA GLY A 339 -18.21 10.96 -41.36
C GLY A 339 -17.90 10.02 -42.55
N PRO A 340 -18.87 9.23 -43.04
CA PRO A 340 -18.91 7.79 -42.75
C PRO A 340 -18.74 6.86 -43.97
N ALA A 341 -18.51 5.57 -43.65
CA ALA A 341 -18.73 4.35 -44.45
C ALA A 341 -17.74 4.02 -45.59
N CYS A 342 -17.14 2.81 -45.52
CA CYS A 342 -17.36 1.75 -46.50
C CYS A 342 -16.68 0.42 -46.10
N ASP A 343 -17.35 -0.65 -46.52
CA ASP A 343 -17.13 -2.07 -46.24
C ASP A 343 -15.92 -2.71 -46.96
N PHE A 344 -15.63 -3.96 -46.55
CA PHE A 344 -15.19 -5.08 -47.42
C PHE A 344 -13.69 -5.02 -47.87
N ILE A 345 -12.81 -6.04 -47.74
CA ILE A 345 -12.87 -7.46 -48.14
C ILE A 345 -11.76 -8.27 -47.45
N LEU A 346 -12.11 -9.49 -47.03
CA LEU A 346 -11.22 -10.63 -46.79
C LEU A 346 -10.63 -11.18 -48.09
N SER A 347 -9.31 -11.38 -48.18
CA SER A 347 -8.78 -12.46 -49.03
C SER A 347 -7.45 -13.05 -48.53
N ARG A 348 -7.51 -14.36 -48.26
CA ARG A 348 -6.39 -15.29 -48.08
C ARG A 348 -5.43 -15.27 -49.28
N ARG A 349 -4.13 -15.47 -49.05
CA ARG A 349 -3.27 -16.28 -49.94
C ARG A 349 -2.07 -16.90 -49.19
N LYS A 350 -1.72 -18.10 -49.65
CA LYS A 350 -0.82 -19.12 -49.09
C LYS A 350 0.66 -18.88 -49.46
N SER A 351 1.53 -19.40 -48.59
CA SER A 351 2.85 -20.05 -48.81
C SER A 351 3.77 -19.60 -49.96
N ALA A 352 5.04 -19.29 -49.64
CA ALA A 352 6.21 -20.17 -49.86
C ALA A 352 7.55 -19.39 -49.90
N THR A 353 8.55 -19.97 -49.20
CA THR A 353 10.00 -19.99 -49.52
C THR A 353 10.81 -18.69 -49.73
N GLY A 354 11.85 -18.54 -48.90
CA GLY A 354 13.20 -18.29 -49.41
C GLY A 354 13.83 -16.91 -49.18
N ARG A 355 14.97 -16.95 -48.47
CA ARG A 355 16.10 -15.99 -48.48
C ARG A 355 15.94 -14.65 -47.75
N SER A 356 16.52 -14.65 -46.55
CA SER A 356 17.54 -13.71 -46.06
C SER A 356 17.56 -12.32 -46.72
N ARG A 357 16.92 -11.36 -46.07
CA ARG A 357 17.36 -9.96 -46.06
C ARG A 357 17.49 -9.53 -44.61
N LYS A 358 18.72 -9.22 -44.22
CA LYS A 358 19.04 -8.44 -43.02
C LYS A 358 18.20 -7.17 -43.08
N MET A 359 17.24 -7.03 -42.18
CA MET A 359 16.62 -5.76 -41.85
C MET A 359 17.18 -5.37 -40.48
N GLN A 360 18.38 -4.81 -40.52
CA GLN A 360 18.86 -3.91 -39.48
C GLN A 360 18.10 -2.62 -39.71
N ASP A 361 16.99 -2.46 -39.02
CA ASP A 361 16.40 -1.17 -38.64
C ASP A 361 15.62 -1.45 -37.36
N ALA A 362 16.36 -1.77 -36.30
CA ALA A 362 15.86 -1.48 -34.97
C ALA A 362 15.87 0.04 -34.86
N VAL A 363 14.73 0.66 -35.14
CA VAL A 363 14.46 2.01 -34.66
C VAL A 363 14.57 1.90 -33.14
N GLU A 364 15.73 2.29 -32.63
CA GLU A 364 15.95 2.53 -31.22
C GLU A 364 15.12 3.76 -30.88
N CYS A 365 13.82 3.54 -30.64
CA CYS A 365 12.94 4.59 -30.13
C CYS A 365 13.55 5.05 -28.80
N ASP A 366 13.93 6.32 -28.77
CA ASP A 366 14.46 7.04 -27.62
C ASP A 366 13.51 6.87 -26.44
N ARG A 367 13.81 5.91 -25.55
CA ARG A 367 13.01 5.57 -24.36
C ARG A 367 13.24 6.55 -23.20
N ASN A 368 13.77 7.74 -23.49
CA ASN A 368 14.04 8.81 -22.51
C ASN A 368 12.88 9.80 -22.35
N GLU A 369 11.67 9.50 -22.85
CA GLU A 369 10.51 10.36 -22.62
C GLU A 369 10.23 10.51 -21.12
N VAL A 370 10.35 11.75 -20.66
CA VAL A 370 10.08 12.13 -19.28
C VAL A 370 8.57 12.19 -19.09
N MET A 371 8.06 11.45 -18.10
CA MET A 371 6.66 11.46 -17.73
C MET A 371 6.38 12.67 -16.83
N ASP A 372 5.38 13.46 -17.19
CA ASP A 372 4.85 14.49 -16.30
C ASP A 372 4.19 13.83 -15.08
N ALA A 373 4.54 14.28 -13.88
CA ALA A 373 3.98 13.76 -12.64
C ALA A 373 2.46 13.99 -12.57
N SER A 374 1.94 15.03 -13.24
CA SER A 374 0.50 15.29 -13.34
C SER A 374 -0.29 14.09 -13.92
N ALA A 375 0.35 13.24 -14.72
CA ALA A 375 -0.24 12.01 -15.27
C ALA A 375 -0.61 10.97 -14.19
N LEU A 376 0.02 11.03 -13.01
CA LEU A 376 -0.39 10.22 -11.86
C LEU A 376 -1.76 10.68 -11.30
N GLY A 377 -2.18 11.90 -11.62
CA GLY A 377 -3.35 12.58 -11.09
C GLY A 377 -3.10 13.19 -9.71
N ARG A 378 -4.19 13.58 -9.04
CA ARG A 378 -4.14 14.20 -7.71
C ARG A 378 -4.52 13.23 -6.60
N PHE A 379 -3.97 13.47 -5.41
CA PHE A 379 -4.09 12.57 -4.25
C PHE A 379 -4.61 13.30 -3.01
N ASP A 380 -5.34 12.57 -2.18
CA ASP A 380 -5.77 13.03 -0.86
C ASP A 380 -4.73 12.71 0.22
N LEU A 381 -3.91 11.68 -0.02
CA LEU A 381 -2.84 11.25 0.86
C LEU A 381 -1.57 10.92 0.06
N LEU A 382 -0.43 11.46 0.50
CA LEU A 382 0.89 11.07 0.02
C LEU A 382 1.65 10.40 1.15
N VAL A 383 2.28 9.26 0.88
CA VAL A 383 3.10 8.52 1.86
C VAL A 383 4.49 8.32 1.27
N SER A 384 5.53 8.57 2.08
CA SER A 384 6.92 8.25 1.76
C SER A 384 7.61 7.68 2.99
N VAL A 385 7.87 6.37 3.00
CA VAL A 385 8.42 5.66 4.16
C VAL A 385 9.77 5.03 3.81
N ARG A 386 10.79 5.32 4.62
CA ARG A 386 12.19 4.86 4.43
C ARG A 386 12.73 5.14 3.01
N PHE A 387 12.21 6.20 2.41
CA PHE A 387 12.60 6.73 1.12
C PHE A 387 12.73 8.25 1.23
N LEU A 388 13.74 8.81 0.56
CA LEU A 388 13.96 10.25 0.49
C LEU A 388 14.56 10.59 -0.86
N GLU A 389 13.83 11.37 -1.64
CA GLU A 389 14.31 12.04 -2.83
C GLU A 389 13.85 13.50 -2.80
N ARG A 390 14.74 14.38 -2.33
CA ARG A 390 14.43 15.78 -2.05
C ARG A 390 13.93 16.52 -3.29
N SER A 391 14.45 16.17 -4.46
CA SER A 391 14.05 16.75 -5.74
C SER A 391 12.56 16.56 -6.04
N PHE A 392 11.92 15.55 -5.46
CA PHE A 392 10.50 15.24 -5.67
C PHE A 392 9.55 15.86 -4.64
N LEU A 393 10.06 16.36 -3.51
CA LEU A 393 9.21 16.91 -2.45
C LEU A 393 8.32 18.09 -2.93
N PRO A 394 8.81 19.03 -3.77
CA PRO A 394 7.94 20.06 -4.36
C PRO A 394 6.84 19.47 -5.24
N THR A 395 7.18 18.48 -6.08
CA THR A 395 6.22 17.79 -6.94
C THR A 395 5.16 17.04 -6.12
N MET A 396 5.55 16.43 -4.99
CA MET A 396 4.59 15.83 -4.05
C MET A 396 3.60 16.89 -3.53
N ALA A 397 4.06 18.09 -3.17
CA ALA A 397 3.16 19.17 -2.76
C ALA A 397 2.16 19.54 -3.86
N GLU A 398 2.57 19.55 -5.13
CA GLU A 398 1.71 19.84 -6.28
C GLU A 398 0.67 18.74 -6.52
N LEU A 399 1.06 17.47 -6.42
CA LEU A 399 0.17 16.32 -6.60
C LEU A 399 -0.92 16.21 -5.52
N LEU A 400 -0.72 16.84 -4.36
CA LEU A 400 -1.67 16.82 -3.26
C LEU A 400 -2.86 17.76 -3.53
N ASN A 401 -4.08 17.24 -3.37
CA ASN A 401 -5.31 18.05 -3.37
C ASN A 401 -5.24 19.14 -2.28
N PRO A 402 -5.90 20.30 -2.47
CA PRO A 402 -6.14 21.21 -1.35
C PRO A 402 -6.84 20.47 -0.20
N GLY A 403 -6.35 20.63 1.02
CA GLY A 403 -6.79 19.84 2.18
C GLY A 403 -6.21 18.42 2.27
N GLY A 404 -5.48 17.93 1.27
CA GLY A 404 -4.82 16.63 1.33
C GLY A 404 -3.68 16.61 2.36
N VAL A 405 -3.24 15.41 2.73
CA VAL A 405 -2.24 15.17 3.78
C VAL A 405 -1.00 14.48 3.22
N ILE A 406 0.18 14.86 3.70
CA ILE A 406 1.45 14.19 3.42
C ILE A 406 2.00 13.54 4.69
N LEU A 407 2.43 12.29 4.56
CA LEU A 407 3.10 11.51 5.60
C LEU A 407 4.51 11.14 5.11
N ILE A 408 5.53 11.56 5.85
CA ILE A 408 6.92 11.21 5.56
C ILE A 408 7.52 10.60 6.82
N SER A 409 8.09 9.41 6.69
CA SER A 409 8.89 8.81 7.75
C SER A 409 10.16 8.20 7.20
N THR A 410 11.28 8.87 7.42
CA THR A 410 12.60 8.44 6.95
C THR A 410 13.68 8.82 7.95
N PHE A 411 14.90 8.31 7.75
CA PHE A 411 16.00 8.48 8.69
C PHE A 411 16.37 9.95 8.89
N VAL A 412 16.65 10.31 10.13
CA VAL A 412 17.16 11.63 10.52
C VAL A 412 18.63 11.49 10.92
N ASP A 413 19.42 12.53 10.66
CA ASP A 413 20.81 12.59 11.10
C ASP A 413 20.83 12.79 12.62
N GLY A 414 20.94 11.67 13.33
CA GLY A 414 20.93 11.61 14.78
C GLY A 414 21.93 10.60 15.34
N PRO A 415 22.10 10.56 16.67
CA PRO A 415 23.03 9.64 17.34
C PRO A 415 22.84 8.18 16.92
N GLY A 416 21.59 7.71 16.76
CA GLY A 416 21.30 6.32 16.42
C GLY A 416 21.86 5.93 15.05
N LEU A 417 21.71 6.79 14.03
CA LEU A 417 22.22 6.48 12.69
C LEU A 417 23.75 6.33 12.65
N ARG A 418 24.45 7.14 13.47
CA ARG A 418 25.92 7.14 13.57
C ARG A 418 26.47 5.87 14.21
N THR A 419 25.67 5.18 15.03
CA THR A 419 26.00 3.88 15.63
C THR A 419 25.78 2.71 14.67
N PHE A 420 24.71 2.75 13.85
CA PHE A 420 24.31 1.62 12.97
C PHE A 420 24.80 1.70 11.52
N GLY A 421 25.27 2.88 11.08
CA GLY A 421 26.14 3.02 9.91
C GLY A 421 25.51 2.88 8.53
N ARG A 422 24.17 2.83 8.36
CA ARG A 422 23.47 2.95 7.05
C ARG A 422 22.06 3.56 7.16
N PRO A 423 21.61 4.40 6.19
CA PRO A 423 22.35 4.89 5.03
C PRO A 423 23.55 5.78 5.39
N GLN A 424 24.67 5.64 4.67
CA GLN A 424 25.93 6.35 4.95
C GLN A 424 25.97 7.74 4.30
N SER A 425 25.16 7.95 3.26
CA SER A 425 25.13 9.21 2.53
C SER A 425 24.13 10.17 3.14
N ARG A 426 24.58 11.42 3.36
CA ARG A 426 23.74 12.53 3.84
C ARG A 426 22.56 12.83 2.91
N GLU A 427 22.66 12.46 1.64
CA GLU A 427 21.59 12.67 0.65
C GLU A 427 20.32 11.84 0.93
N HIS A 428 20.43 10.79 1.75
CA HIS A 428 19.31 9.90 2.10
C HIS A 428 18.82 10.06 3.55
N VAL A 429 19.25 11.12 4.22
CA VAL A 429 18.99 11.36 5.64
C VAL A 429 18.52 12.81 5.81
N LEU A 430 17.44 13.03 6.55
CA LEU A 430 16.91 14.36 6.85
C LEU A 430 17.72 15.05 7.94
N GLN A 431 17.81 16.38 7.86
CA GLN A 431 18.15 17.21 9.01
C GLN A 431 16.91 17.38 9.92
N PRO A 432 17.08 17.61 11.23
CA PRO A 432 15.97 17.94 12.11
C PRO A 432 15.15 19.13 11.59
N ASP A 433 13.82 19.01 11.65
CA ASP A 433 12.83 19.99 11.19
C ASP A 433 12.91 20.37 9.69
N GLU A 434 13.72 19.68 8.88
CA GLU A 434 13.95 20.04 7.47
C GLU A 434 12.65 20.06 6.67
N LEU A 435 11.77 19.10 6.90
CA LEU A 435 10.50 18.99 6.19
C LEU A 435 9.58 20.17 6.50
N ALA A 436 9.42 20.52 7.78
CA ALA A 436 8.61 21.68 8.19
C ALA A 436 9.21 23.00 7.71
N LYS A 437 10.53 23.19 7.78
CA LYS A 437 11.15 24.48 7.46
C LYS A 437 11.23 24.74 5.95
N CYS A 438 11.46 23.70 5.14
CA CYS A 438 11.83 23.87 3.75
C CYS A 438 10.77 23.46 2.73
N PHE A 439 9.85 22.55 3.10
CA PHE A 439 8.99 21.89 2.10
C PHE A 439 7.50 21.92 2.44
N PHE A 440 7.14 21.73 3.70
CA PHE A 440 5.76 21.44 4.11
C PHE A 440 5.36 22.19 5.40
N GLY A 441 5.87 23.40 5.60
CA GLY A 441 5.47 24.28 6.70
C GLY A 441 4.47 25.36 6.30
N PRO A 442 4.11 26.24 7.25
CA PRO A 442 3.18 27.34 7.03
C PRO A 442 3.59 28.27 5.88
N GLU A 443 4.89 28.55 5.74
CA GLU A 443 5.42 29.37 4.65
C GLU A 443 5.26 28.72 3.27
N GLN A 444 5.10 27.39 3.21
CA GLN A 444 4.84 26.63 1.99
C GLN A 444 3.35 26.30 1.80
N GLY A 445 2.45 26.84 2.64
CA GLY A 445 1.01 26.61 2.55
C GLY A 445 0.54 25.31 3.20
N PHE A 446 1.23 24.86 4.24
CA PHE A 446 0.88 23.65 5.00
C PHE A 446 0.69 23.93 6.49
N GLU A 447 -0.23 23.19 7.10
CA GLU A 447 -0.35 23.06 8.55
C GLU A 447 0.38 21.79 8.99
N VAL A 448 1.39 21.93 9.84
CA VAL A 448 2.11 20.79 10.40
C VAL A 448 1.26 20.18 11.51
N LEU A 449 0.84 18.93 11.32
CA LEU A 449 0.02 18.17 12.27
C LEU A 449 0.88 17.34 13.23
N ARG A 450 2.05 16.90 12.76
CA ARG A 450 3.04 16.17 13.56
C ARG A 450 4.44 16.39 12.97
N ASP A 451 5.40 16.67 13.84
CA ASP A 451 6.82 16.72 13.49
C ASP A 451 7.63 16.33 14.73
N ASP A 452 7.83 15.03 14.90
CA ASP A 452 8.67 14.48 15.96
C ASP A 452 9.61 13.40 15.41
N ILE A 453 10.56 13.00 16.25
CA ILE A 453 11.54 11.96 15.93
C ILE A 453 11.33 10.80 16.88
N GLU A 454 11.26 9.59 16.33
CA GLU A 454 11.13 8.37 17.11
C GLU A 454 12.22 7.36 16.72
N ALA A 455 12.66 6.57 17.70
CA ALA A 455 13.50 5.41 17.44
C ALA A 455 12.65 4.22 16.95
N ILE A 456 13.09 3.56 15.89
CA ILE A 456 12.52 2.29 15.43
C ILE A 456 13.15 1.11 16.15
N SER A 457 12.66 -0.10 15.87
CA SER A 457 13.03 -1.34 16.58
C SER A 457 14.53 -1.66 16.59
N ASP A 458 15.29 -1.19 15.60
CA ASP A 458 16.74 -1.34 15.54
C ASP A 458 17.52 -0.17 16.15
N GLY A 459 16.83 0.77 16.80
CA GLY A 459 17.43 1.92 17.49
C GLY A 459 17.72 3.12 16.59
N ARG A 460 17.53 3.02 15.26
CA ARG A 460 17.69 4.18 14.37
C ARG A 460 16.54 5.16 14.53
N GLU A 461 16.85 6.44 14.38
CA GLU A 461 15.87 7.51 14.49
C GLU A 461 15.25 7.81 13.11
N VAL A 462 13.93 7.98 13.12
CA VAL A 462 13.16 8.40 11.94
C VAL A 462 12.31 9.61 12.30
N SER A 463 12.13 10.50 11.32
CA SER A 463 11.12 11.55 11.40
C SER A 463 9.74 10.91 11.31
N MET A 464 8.77 11.47 12.01
CA MET A 464 7.36 11.08 12.02
C MET A 464 6.55 12.30 11.59
N PHE A 465 6.68 12.68 10.33
CA PHE A 465 6.18 13.94 9.81
C PHE A 465 4.80 13.79 9.17
N CYS A 466 3.86 14.63 9.58
CA CYS A 466 2.52 14.73 9.03
C CYS A 466 2.16 16.20 8.82
N ALA A 467 1.79 16.58 7.60
CA ALA A 467 1.33 17.93 7.30
C ALA A 467 0.13 17.92 6.36
N ARG A 468 -0.73 18.92 6.51
CA ARG A 468 -1.92 19.12 5.69
C ARG A 468 -1.73 20.34 4.80
N LYS A 469 -1.98 20.19 3.50
CA LYS A 469 -1.99 21.33 2.58
C LYS A 469 -3.22 22.19 2.85
N HIS A 470 -3.05 23.50 2.94
CA HIS A 470 -4.17 24.40 3.10
C HIS A 470 -5.16 24.22 1.93
N ALA A 471 -6.46 24.24 2.25
CA ALA A 471 -7.45 24.47 1.23
C ALA A 471 -7.25 25.90 0.74
N ASN A 472 -7.02 26.12 -0.56
CA ASN A 472 -7.07 27.47 -1.09
C ASN A 472 -8.45 28.04 -0.77
N VAL A 473 -8.50 29.11 0.02
CA VAL A 473 -9.72 29.87 0.34
C VAL A 473 -10.17 30.63 -0.89
#